data_AF-A0A8J4TPC4-F1
#
_entry.id   AF-A0A8J4TPC4-F1
#
_cell.length_a   1.000
_cell.length_b   1.000
_cell.length_c   1.000
_cell.angle_alpha   90.00
_cell.angle_beta   90.00
_cell.angle_gamma   90.00
#
_symmetry.space_group_name_H-M   'P 1'
#
loop_
_entity.id
_entity.type
_entity.pdbx_description
1 polymer ?
#
loop_
_entity_poly.entity_id
_entity_poly.type
_entity_poly.pdbx_seq_one_letter_code
_entity_poly.pdbx_strand_id
1 'polypeptide(L)'
;MSTRHSKSSTDTEMCNSVSVFDVEEAEDETVIHRLVKVFQPYIQPCMAELVGSALFIFTGCMAVIENPQDTGSLQPALAHGLALSIVIALFGEISGGHFNPAVSVSVYLIGGLNVILLIPYILAQLCGGLIGAGLAKSISLPHNYYNASGGAFNIVQERAQIESAVIAEMVMTMFLTMSVCMGAVNGKTRTLLAPFCIGLTVAADILAGGAVSGACMNPARAFGPAAVASYWKYHWIYWVGPMAGALLTATLIRLMLGDEKIRVILKLLTDISILEKMEAAIEDKGTMILQFFQKKPTNEEVKQVLSKFDATESTLLGPCVILLVMAHFKEKVDALIIQVDATATPADVEGSMSLPDSPRLIVQ
;
A
#
# COMPACT_ATOMS: atom_id res chain seq x y z
N MET A 1 48.91 -62.95 25.54
CA MET A 1 49.19 -62.90 26.99
C MET A 1 48.20 -61.93 27.61
N SER A 2 47.39 -62.40 28.56
CA SER A 2 46.31 -61.68 29.26
C SER A 2 46.70 -61.45 30.72
N THR A 3 46.34 -60.30 31.30
CA THR A 3 46.05 -59.99 32.74
C THR A 3 45.93 -58.45 32.87
N ARG A 4 44.81 -57.77 33.22
CA ARG A 4 43.87 -57.67 34.38
C ARG A 4 44.30 -56.74 35.54
N HIS A 5 43.41 -55.74 35.83
CA HIS A 5 43.11 -54.98 37.08
C HIS A 5 44.12 -53.91 37.58
N SER A 6 43.78 -52.76 38.20
CA SER A 6 42.53 -52.16 38.77
C SER A 6 42.64 -50.62 38.98
N LYS A 7 41.46 -49.98 39.18
CA LYS A 7 41.08 -48.56 39.40
C LYS A 7 41.72 -47.80 40.60
N SER A 8 41.72 -46.45 40.52
CA SER A 8 41.37 -45.46 41.59
C SER A 8 41.72 -44.01 41.13
N SER A 9 40.81 -43.25 40.51
CA SER A 9 39.99 -42.15 41.10
C SER A 9 40.74 -40.94 41.67
N THR A 10 40.68 -39.82 40.94
CA THR A 10 40.33 -38.49 41.48
C THR A 10 39.75 -37.66 40.33
N ASP A 11 38.43 -37.50 40.35
CA ASP A 11 37.74 -36.40 39.68
C ASP A 11 38.25 -35.06 40.19
N THR A 12 38.14 -34.03 39.33
CA THR A 12 37.79 -32.62 39.62
C THR A 12 38.70 -31.68 38.84
N GLU A 13 38.28 -31.30 37.64
CA GLU A 13 38.41 -29.96 37.03
C GLU A 13 38.10 -30.05 35.54
N MET A 14 36.80 -30.12 35.22
CA MET A 14 36.29 -29.88 33.89
C MET A 14 35.24 -28.78 33.99
N CYS A 15 35.69 -27.54 34.24
CA CYS A 15 34.91 -26.33 33.97
C CYS A 15 35.77 -25.07 34.08
N ASN A 16 35.48 -24.11 33.20
CA ASN A 16 35.81 -22.70 33.26
C ASN A 16 37.22 -22.25 32.86
N SER A 17 37.53 -22.45 31.59
CA SER A 17 38.29 -21.44 30.84
C SER A 17 37.59 -21.13 29.51
N VAL A 18 36.29 -20.80 29.57
CA VAL A 18 35.73 -19.91 28.54
C VAL A 18 36.36 -18.56 28.86
N SER A 19 37.36 -18.17 28.07
CA SER A 19 38.16 -17.01 28.41
C SER A 19 37.26 -15.77 28.34
N VAL A 20 37.48 -14.80 29.24
CA VAL A 20 36.75 -13.51 29.21
C VAL A 20 36.86 -12.86 27.83
N PHE A 21 37.95 -13.12 27.11
CA PHE A 21 38.15 -12.76 25.71
C PHE A 21 37.13 -13.40 24.75
N ASP A 22 36.85 -14.71 24.87
CA ASP A 22 35.86 -15.39 24.04
C ASP A 22 34.42 -14.90 24.34
N VAL A 23 34.16 -14.47 25.58
CA VAL A 23 32.86 -13.90 25.98
C VAL A 23 32.71 -12.47 25.46
N GLU A 24 33.74 -11.63 25.54
CA GLU A 24 33.75 -10.27 24.97
C GLU A 24 33.65 -10.30 23.44
N GLU A 25 34.40 -11.16 22.74
CA GLU A 25 34.29 -11.32 21.28
C GLU A 25 32.91 -11.82 20.85
N ALA A 26 32.31 -12.78 21.59
CA ALA A 26 30.97 -13.26 21.30
C ALA A 26 29.89 -12.20 21.60
N GLU A 27 30.03 -11.42 22.67
CA GLU A 27 29.13 -10.29 22.94
C GLU A 27 29.25 -9.21 21.86
N ASP A 28 30.46 -8.84 21.44
CA ASP A 28 30.68 -7.85 20.37
C ASP A 28 30.14 -8.33 19.01
N GLU A 29 30.32 -9.60 18.64
CA GLU A 29 29.69 -10.19 17.45
C GLU A 29 28.16 -10.08 17.51
N THR A 30 27.55 -10.32 18.67
CA THR A 30 26.09 -10.23 18.82
C THR A 30 25.57 -8.78 18.79
N VAL A 31 26.37 -7.81 19.24
CA VAL A 31 26.06 -6.37 19.17
C VAL A 31 26.19 -5.88 17.73
N ILE A 32 27.28 -6.20 17.04
CA ILE A 32 27.51 -5.86 15.64
C ILE A 32 26.41 -6.46 14.76
N HIS A 33 26.08 -7.74 14.96
CA HIS A 33 25.01 -8.40 14.21
C HIS A 33 23.64 -7.74 14.45
N ARG A 34 23.34 -7.29 15.69
CA ARG A 34 22.13 -6.52 15.97
C ARG A 34 22.13 -5.15 15.29
N LEU A 35 23.25 -4.43 15.33
CA LEU A 35 23.41 -3.14 14.67
C LEU A 35 23.21 -3.27 13.15
N VAL A 36 23.85 -4.26 12.52
CA VAL A 36 23.69 -4.52 11.08
C VAL A 36 22.24 -4.87 10.72
N LYS A 37 21.57 -5.69 11.55
CA LYS A 37 20.15 -6.04 11.38
C LYS A 37 19.19 -4.85 11.46
N VAL A 38 19.54 -3.78 12.17
CA VAL A 38 18.73 -2.55 12.23
C VAL A 38 19.18 -1.55 11.15
N PHE A 39 20.50 -1.41 10.96
CA PHE A 39 21.07 -0.44 10.04
C PHE A 39 20.68 -0.71 8.59
N GLN A 40 20.87 -1.95 8.11
CA GLN A 40 20.62 -2.29 6.71
C GLN A 40 19.16 -2.10 6.26
N PRO A 41 18.13 -2.55 7.01
CA PRO A 41 16.74 -2.38 6.57
C PRO A 41 16.12 -1.02 6.93
N TYR A 42 16.66 -0.29 7.90
CA TYR A 42 15.99 0.95 8.38
C TYR A 42 16.81 2.23 8.20
N ILE A 43 18.12 2.20 8.42
CA ILE A 43 18.95 3.42 8.43
C ILE A 43 19.59 3.65 7.06
N GLN A 44 20.26 2.62 6.53
CA GLN A 44 20.94 2.67 5.25
C GLN A 44 20.02 3.11 4.09
N PRO A 45 18.76 2.65 3.98
CA PRO A 45 17.87 3.06 2.92
C PRO A 45 17.48 4.54 3.04
N CYS A 46 17.25 5.03 4.26
CA CYS A 46 16.96 6.45 4.51
C CYS A 46 18.15 7.35 4.18
N MET A 47 19.39 6.90 4.45
CA MET A 47 20.59 7.63 4.04
C MET A 47 20.75 7.67 2.53
N ALA A 48 20.45 6.58 1.84
CA ALA A 48 20.42 6.54 0.37
C ALA A 48 19.38 7.52 -0.20
N GLU A 49 18.17 7.56 0.36
CA GLU A 49 17.14 8.54 -0.01
C GLU A 49 17.58 9.99 0.21
N LEU A 50 18.21 10.29 1.36
CA LEU A 50 18.76 11.61 1.67
C LEU A 50 19.79 12.06 0.62
N VAL A 51 20.80 11.21 0.36
CA VAL A 51 21.91 11.54 -0.55
C VAL A 51 21.41 11.61 -2.00
N GLY A 52 20.59 10.65 -2.44
CA GLY A 52 20.04 10.65 -3.79
C GLY A 52 19.11 11.84 -4.05
N SER A 53 18.23 12.21 -3.10
CA SER A 53 17.42 13.42 -3.19
C SER A 53 18.27 14.68 -3.23
N ALA A 54 19.34 14.76 -2.43
CA ALA A 54 20.25 15.91 -2.46
C ALA A 54 20.92 16.08 -3.83
N LEU A 55 21.46 15.00 -4.40
CA LEU A 55 22.11 15.03 -5.72
C LEU A 55 21.13 15.34 -6.86
N PHE A 56 19.96 14.72 -6.84
CA PHE A 56 18.90 14.96 -7.82
C PHE A 56 18.41 16.42 -7.77
N ILE A 57 18.09 16.93 -6.58
CA ILE A 57 17.55 18.29 -6.42
C ILE A 57 18.61 19.35 -6.66
N PHE A 58 19.86 19.12 -6.26
CA PHE A 58 20.99 19.97 -6.62
C PHE A 58 21.10 20.14 -8.15
N THR A 59 21.17 19.01 -8.86
CA THR A 59 21.33 19.01 -10.32
C THR A 59 20.15 19.70 -11.02
N GLY A 60 18.93 19.40 -10.57
CA GLY A 60 17.74 19.99 -11.15
C GLY A 60 17.58 21.48 -10.83
N CYS A 61 18.02 21.96 -9.65
CA CYS A 61 18.05 23.40 -9.35
C CYS A 61 19.08 24.11 -10.23
N MET A 62 20.30 23.57 -10.34
CA MET A 62 21.35 24.13 -11.19
C MET A 62 20.92 24.22 -12.66
N ALA A 63 20.24 23.19 -13.17
CA ALA A 63 19.76 23.20 -14.54
C ALA A 63 18.75 24.31 -14.84
N VAL A 64 17.95 24.72 -13.83
CA VAL A 64 17.00 25.83 -13.94
C VAL A 64 17.69 27.18 -13.74
N ILE A 65 18.58 27.28 -12.75
CA ILE A 65 19.27 28.53 -12.41
C ILE A 65 20.23 28.96 -13.53
N GLU A 66 20.97 28.01 -14.10
CA GLU A 66 21.94 28.25 -15.16
C GLU A 66 21.35 28.00 -16.56
N ASN A 67 20.03 28.09 -16.70
CA ASN A 67 19.36 27.84 -17.97
C ASN A 67 19.61 28.99 -18.97
N PRO A 68 20.28 28.75 -20.12
CA PRO A 68 20.43 29.78 -21.13
C PRO A 68 19.07 30.13 -21.74
N GLN A 69 18.86 31.42 -22.04
CA GLN A 69 17.57 31.95 -22.49
C GLN A 69 17.01 31.26 -23.75
N ASP A 70 17.88 30.72 -24.62
CA ASP A 70 17.49 30.15 -25.91
C ASP A 70 17.14 28.65 -25.87
N THR A 71 17.35 27.97 -24.74
CA THR A 71 17.22 26.50 -24.68
C THR A 71 15.82 26.01 -24.26
N GLY A 72 14.96 26.92 -23.80
CA GLY A 72 13.62 26.59 -23.32
C GLY A 72 13.65 25.53 -22.20
N SER A 73 12.74 24.56 -22.29
CA SER A 73 12.64 23.47 -21.29
C SER A 73 13.62 22.31 -21.52
N LEU A 74 14.44 22.34 -22.58
CA LEU A 74 15.27 21.19 -22.96
C LEU A 74 16.37 20.88 -21.93
N GLN A 75 17.11 21.90 -21.49
CA GLN A 75 18.17 21.73 -20.50
C GLN A 75 17.62 21.23 -19.15
N PRO A 76 16.57 21.87 -18.56
CA PRO A 76 15.94 21.33 -17.36
C PRO A 76 15.44 19.90 -17.55
N ALA A 77 14.74 19.59 -18.65
CA ALA A 77 14.21 18.26 -18.91
C ALA A 77 15.30 17.18 -18.90
N LEU A 78 16.37 17.37 -19.68
CA LEU A 78 17.46 16.42 -19.78
C LEU A 78 18.22 16.28 -18.46
N ALA A 79 18.55 17.39 -17.81
CA ALA A 79 19.29 17.36 -16.56
C ALA A 79 18.53 16.62 -15.45
N HIS A 80 17.22 16.87 -15.30
CA HIS A 80 16.43 16.19 -14.28
C HIS A 80 16.25 14.71 -14.59
N GLY A 81 15.92 14.37 -15.83
CA GLY A 81 15.71 12.98 -16.23
C GLY A 81 16.98 12.14 -16.12
N LEU A 82 18.12 12.67 -16.58
CA LEU A 82 19.40 11.98 -16.47
C LEU A 82 19.87 11.87 -15.01
N ALA A 83 19.76 12.96 -14.23
CA ALA A 83 20.12 12.92 -12.81
C ALA A 83 19.30 11.89 -12.05
N LEU A 84 17.98 11.86 -12.27
CA LEU A 84 17.09 10.88 -11.64
C LEU A 84 17.47 9.45 -12.05
N SER A 85 17.70 9.21 -13.34
CA SER A 85 18.13 7.89 -13.83
C SER A 85 19.40 7.40 -13.13
N ILE A 86 20.38 8.30 -13.00
CA ILE A 86 21.68 7.98 -12.39
C ILE A 86 21.52 7.71 -10.89
N VAL A 87 20.81 8.55 -10.13
CA VAL A 87 20.67 8.31 -8.69
C VAL A 87 19.87 7.04 -8.39
N ILE A 88 18.88 6.69 -9.22
CA ILE A 88 18.17 5.40 -9.10
C ILE A 88 19.13 4.25 -9.41
N ALA A 89 19.96 4.35 -10.45
CA ALA A 89 20.93 3.30 -10.76
C ALA A 89 21.98 3.11 -9.66
N LEU A 90 22.36 4.19 -8.95
CA LEU A 90 23.37 4.15 -7.88
C LEU A 90 22.81 3.63 -6.55
N PHE A 91 21.63 4.07 -6.14
CA PHE A 91 21.10 3.79 -4.80
C PHE A 91 19.80 2.97 -4.79
N GLY A 92 19.28 2.57 -5.95
CA GLY A 92 18.05 1.81 -6.10
C GLY A 92 18.10 0.45 -5.41
N GLU A 93 19.23 -0.26 -5.49
CA GLU A 93 19.40 -1.56 -4.79
C GLU A 93 19.52 -1.40 -3.24
N ILE A 94 19.75 -0.18 -2.75
CA ILE A 94 19.84 0.10 -1.31
C ILE A 94 18.47 0.52 -0.75
N SER A 95 17.73 1.35 -1.48
CA SER A 95 16.53 2.04 -0.98
C SER A 95 15.26 1.84 -1.79
N GLY A 96 15.36 1.29 -3.00
CA GLY A 96 14.31 1.38 -4.02
C GLY A 96 14.38 2.66 -4.86
N GLY A 97 15.17 3.67 -4.44
CA GLY A 97 15.47 4.87 -5.22
C GLY A 97 14.25 5.74 -5.50
N HIS A 98 13.47 6.07 -4.48
CA HIS A 98 12.23 6.84 -4.64
C HIS A 98 12.52 8.32 -4.88
N PHE A 99 13.38 8.91 -4.05
CA PHE A 99 13.81 10.32 -4.04
C PHE A 99 12.68 11.36 -4.14
N ASN A 100 11.46 10.94 -3.85
CA ASN A 100 10.22 11.66 -4.10
C ASN A 100 9.13 11.17 -3.12
N PRO A 101 8.54 12.08 -2.32
CA PRO A 101 7.45 11.73 -1.42
C PRO A 101 6.23 11.09 -2.12
N ALA A 102 5.85 11.58 -3.30
CA ALA A 102 4.72 11.05 -4.06
C ALA A 102 4.99 9.63 -4.58
N VAL A 103 6.21 9.36 -5.03
CA VAL A 103 6.65 8.01 -5.42
C VAL A 103 6.62 7.08 -4.22
N SER A 104 7.13 7.53 -3.06
CA SER A 104 7.13 6.71 -1.83
C SER A 104 5.73 6.33 -1.39
N VAL A 105 4.79 7.27 -1.46
CA VAL A 105 3.37 7.01 -1.20
C VAL A 105 2.80 6.02 -2.22
N SER A 106 3.04 6.21 -3.52
CA SER A 106 2.50 5.30 -4.55
C SER A 106 3.03 3.88 -4.40
N VAL A 107 4.35 3.72 -4.19
CA VAL A 107 5.01 2.42 -3.98
C VAL A 107 4.52 1.76 -2.69
N TYR A 108 4.36 2.51 -1.60
CA TYR A 108 3.74 2.00 -0.37
C TYR A 108 2.31 1.50 -0.63
N LEU A 109 1.51 2.30 -1.33
CA LEU A 109 0.12 1.95 -1.61
C LEU A 109 -0.02 0.71 -2.49
N ILE A 110 0.98 0.29 -3.26
CA ILE A 110 0.96 -0.99 -3.99
C ILE A 110 1.69 -2.13 -3.27
N GLY A 111 2.16 -1.89 -2.04
CA GLY A 111 2.84 -2.89 -1.20
C GLY A 111 4.34 -3.04 -1.46
N GLY A 112 4.97 -2.10 -2.18
CA GLY A 112 6.40 -2.12 -2.49
C GLY A 112 7.30 -1.45 -1.43
N LEU A 113 6.73 -0.77 -0.43
CA LEU A 113 7.48 -0.13 0.67
C LEU A 113 6.88 -0.53 2.02
N ASN A 114 7.73 -0.79 3.02
CA ASN A 114 7.29 -1.02 4.39
C ASN A 114 6.73 0.28 4.98
N VAL A 115 5.55 0.23 5.60
CA VAL A 115 4.90 1.39 6.23
C VAL A 115 5.80 2.12 7.24
N ILE A 116 6.66 1.38 7.95
CA ILE A 116 7.59 1.93 8.95
C ILE A 116 8.61 2.87 8.29
N LEU A 117 8.96 2.64 7.02
CA LEU A 117 9.91 3.44 6.26
C LEU A 117 9.27 4.65 5.57
N LEU A 118 7.95 4.69 5.42
CA LEU A 118 7.28 5.73 4.63
C LEU A 118 7.60 7.14 5.14
N ILE A 119 7.40 7.38 6.44
CA ILE A 119 7.67 8.70 7.04
C ILE A 119 9.17 9.01 7.07
N PRO A 120 10.07 8.10 7.51
CA PRO A 120 11.51 8.30 7.41
C PRO A 120 12.00 8.65 5.99
N TYR A 121 11.46 8.01 4.95
CA TYR A 121 11.79 8.31 3.56
C TYR A 121 11.40 9.74 3.19
N ILE A 122 10.16 10.15 3.49
CA ILE A 122 9.69 11.50 3.19
C ILE A 122 10.55 12.54 3.89
N LEU A 123 10.90 12.32 5.17
CA LEU A 123 11.78 13.23 5.92
C LEU A 123 13.20 13.27 5.31
N ALA A 124 13.78 12.12 4.97
CA ALA A 124 15.08 12.04 4.32
C ALA A 124 15.07 12.79 2.97
N GLN A 125 14.03 12.61 2.17
CA GLN A 125 13.88 13.28 0.88
C GLN A 125 13.75 14.80 1.03
N LEU A 126 12.98 15.28 2.01
CA LEU A 126 12.83 16.71 2.30
C LEU A 126 14.15 17.33 2.79
N CYS A 127 14.86 16.65 3.69
CA CYS A 127 16.20 17.05 4.12
C CYS A 127 17.19 17.06 2.96
N GLY A 128 17.17 16.03 2.11
CA GLY A 128 17.95 15.97 0.88
C GLY A 128 17.64 17.15 -0.04
N GLY A 129 16.36 17.50 -0.19
CA GLY A 129 15.95 18.66 -0.98
C GLY A 129 16.47 19.99 -0.45
N LEU A 130 16.48 20.18 0.87
CA LEU A 130 17.11 21.36 1.48
C LEU A 130 18.61 21.41 1.22
N ILE A 131 19.31 20.28 1.39
CA ILE A 131 20.75 20.18 1.14
C ILE A 131 21.05 20.48 -0.33
N GLY A 132 20.34 19.84 -1.26
CA GLY A 132 20.55 20.02 -2.70
C GLY A 132 20.30 21.46 -3.16
N ALA A 133 19.21 22.08 -2.68
CA ALA A 133 18.91 23.48 -2.98
C ALA A 133 19.92 24.45 -2.34
N GLY A 134 20.39 24.16 -1.11
CA GLY A 134 21.43 24.93 -0.43
C GLY A 134 22.76 24.87 -1.16
N LEU A 135 23.15 23.68 -1.64
CA LEU A 135 24.34 23.51 -2.48
C LEU A 135 24.23 24.29 -3.79
N ALA A 136 23.07 24.24 -4.46
CA ALA A 136 22.85 25.03 -5.67
C ALA A 136 23.01 26.52 -5.41
N LYS A 137 22.39 27.05 -4.34
CA LYS A 137 22.58 28.45 -3.91
C LYS A 137 24.03 28.81 -3.65
N SER A 138 24.82 27.90 -3.08
CA SER A 138 26.22 28.17 -2.71
C SER A 138 27.15 28.33 -3.90
N ILE A 139 26.83 27.71 -5.05
CA ILE A 139 27.69 27.74 -6.25
C ILE A 139 27.14 28.64 -7.36
N SER A 140 25.85 28.98 -7.33
CA SER A 140 25.24 29.86 -8.32
C SER A 140 25.69 31.30 -8.15
N LEU A 141 25.82 32.01 -9.27
CA LEU A 141 26.02 33.45 -9.25
C LEU A 141 24.75 34.14 -8.71
N PRO A 142 24.86 35.17 -7.85
CA PRO A 142 23.69 35.79 -7.23
C PRO A 142 22.62 36.25 -8.23
N HIS A 143 23.02 36.81 -9.36
CA HIS A 143 22.07 37.29 -10.38
C HIS A 143 21.27 36.14 -11.02
N ASN A 144 21.93 35.04 -11.40
CA ASN A 144 21.26 33.85 -11.95
C ASN A 144 20.32 33.24 -10.91
N TYR A 145 20.80 33.10 -9.67
CA TYR A 145 20.01 32.54 -8.57
C TYR A 145 18.70 33.30 -8.36
N TYR A 146 18.75 34.63 -8.21
CA TYR A 146 17.54 35.41 -7.94
C TYR A 146 16.61 35.50 -9.15
N ASN A 147 17.14 35.59 -10.38
CA ASN A 147 16.34 35.58 -11.60
C ASN A 147 15.51 34.29 -11.75
N ALA A 148 16.08 33.16 -11.34
CA ALA A 148 15.41 31.86 -11.35
C ALA A 148 14.64 31.55 -10.05
N SER A 149 14.43 32.53 -9.17
CA SER A 149 13.77 32.31 -7.86
C SER A 149 14.43 31.18 -7.04
N GLY A 150 15.75 31.02 -7.16
CA GLY A 150 16.53 29.96 -6.51
C GLY A 150 16.22 28.54 -6.97
N GLY A 151 15.63 28.38 -8.16
CA GLY A 151 15.16 27.09 -8.68
C GLY A 151 13.80 26.66 -8.11
N ALA A 152 13.12 27.53 -7.37
CA ALA A 152 11.76 27.31 -6.89
C ALA A 152 10.77 27.45 -8.05
N PHE A 153 9.63 26.77 -7.94
CA PHE A 153 8.61 26.80 -8.97
C PHE A 153 7.86 28.13 -8.96
N ASN A 154 8.03 28.91 -10.01
CA ASN A 154 7.46 30.26 -10.19
C ASN A 154 6.63 30.39 -11.48
N ILE A 155 6.17 29.29 -12.07
CA ILE A 155 5.38 29.32 -13.32
C ILE A 155 3.95 29.81 -13.06
N VAL A 156 3.35 29.36 -11.95
CA VAL A 156 1.99 29.76 -11.56
C VAL A 156 2.05 31.11 -10.84
N GLN A 157 1.52 32.15 -11.48
CA GLN A 157 1.50 33.51 -10.92
C GLN A 157 0.09 34.02 -10.62
N GLU A 158 -0.91 33.49 -11.30
CA GLU A 158 -2.30 33.95 -11.24
C GLU A 158 -3.27 32.83 -10.87
N ARG A 159 -4.42 33.22 -10.30
CA ARG A 159 -5.46 32.27 -9.87
C ARG A 159 -6.02 31.45 -11.04
N ALA A 160 -6.10 32.03 -12.23
CA ALA A 160 -6.58 31.35 -13.43
C ALA A 160 -5.71 30.16 -13.87
N GLN A 161 -4.45 30.12 -13.44
CA GLN A 161 -3.50 29.05 -13.77
C GLN A 161 -3.53 27.88 -12.78
N ILE A 162 -4.24 28.01 -11.63
CA ILE A 162 -4.20 27.00 -10.56
C ILE A 162 -4.78 25.67 -11.02
N GLU A 163 -5.93 25.69 -11.70
CA GLU A 163 -6.62 24.47 -12.12
C GLU A 163 -5.78 23.65 -13.11
N SER A 164 -5.27 24.31 -14.15
CA SER A 164 -4.42 23.66 -15.15
C SER A 164 -3.11 23.14 -14.52
N ALA A 165 -2.51 23.88 -13.58
CA ALA A 165 -1.30 23.44 -12.89
C ALA A 165 -1.54 22.22 -11.99
N VAL A 166 -2.64 22.19 -11.23
CA VAL A 166 -2.98 21.02 -10.39
C VAL A 166 -3.24 19.78 -11.24
N ILE A 167 -4.00 19.92 -12.33
CA ILE A 167 -4.30 18.81 -13.25
C ILE A 167 -3.01 18.32 -13.92
N ALA A 168 -2.16 19.24 -14.37
CA ALA A 168 -0.88 18.90 -15.00
C ALA A 168 0.02 18.11 -14.02
N GLU A 169 0.21 18.61 -12.79
CA GLU A 169 1.00 17.92 -11.77
C GLU A 169 0.43 16.54 -11.42
N MET A 170 -0.89 16.40 -11.38
CA MET A 170 -1.54 15.12 -11.14
C MET A 170 -1.26 14.11 -12.26
N VAL A 171 -1.43 14.51 -13.53
CA VAL A 171 -1.25 13.61 -14.69
C VAL A 171 0.23 13.23 -14.88
N MET A 172 1.14 14.21 -14.80
CA MET A 172 2.57 13.95 -14.92
C MET A 172 3.07 13.07 -13.78
N THR A 173 2.64 13.34 -12.53
CA THR A 173 3.02 12.47 -11.41
C THR A 173 2.45 11.08 -11.57
N MET A 174 1.21 10.94 -12.05
CA MET A 174 0.64 9.62 -12.37
C MET A 174 1.50 8.88 -13.41
N PHE A 175 1.99 9.55 -14.45
CA PHE A 175 2.88 8.94 -15.43
C PHE A 175 4.20 8.50 -14.80
N LEU A 176 4.85 9.37 -14.01
CA LEU A 176 6.05 9.05 -13.25
C LEU A 176 5.85 7.85 -12.32
N THR A 177 4.83 7.89 -11.46
CA THR A 177 4.58 6.82 -10.49
C THR A 177 4.16 5.53 -11.19
N MET A 178 3.48 5.61 -12.34
CA MET A 178 3.17 4.44 -13.16
C MET A 178 4.45 3.80 -13.72
N SER A 179 5.39 4.59 -14.24
CA SER A 179 6.69 4.11 -14.70
C SER A 179 7.48 3.44 -13.57
N VAL A 180 7.48 4.02 -12.37
CA VAL A 180 8.12 3.42 -11.18
C VAL A 180 7.46 2.10 -10.81
N CYS A 181 6.14 2.11 -10.60
CA CYS A 181 5.42 0.96 -10.09
C CYS A 181 5.45 -0.21 -11.08
N MET A 182 5.30 0.05 -12.38
CA MET A 182 5.35 -0.98 -13.41
C MET A 182 6.79 -1.43 -13.70
N GLY A 183 7.75 -0.51 -13.77
CA GLY A 183 9.13 -0.81 -14.15
C GLY A 183 9.96 -1.43 -13.03
N ALA A 184 9.70 -1.08 -11.77
CA ALA A 184 10.53 -1.49 -10.63
C ALA A 184 9.81 -2.43 -9.65
N VAL A 185 8.50 -2.29 -9.45
CA VAL A 185 7.77 -3.03 -8.40
C VAL A 185 6.97 -4.21 -8.93
N ASN A 186 6.25 -4.03 -10.05
CA ASN A 186 5.39 -5.06 -10.62
C ASN A 186 6.21 -6.26 -11.12
N GLY A 187 5.98 -7.45 -10.58
CA GLY A 187 6.82 -8.63 -10.85
C GLY A 187 6.79 -9.08 -12.31
N LYS A 188 5.71 -8.77 -13.05
CA LYS A 188 5.56 -9.12 -14.47
C LYS A 188 6.30 -8.18 -15.42
N THR A 189 6.35 -6.89 -15.11
CA THR A 189 6.91 -5.85 -16.00
C THR A 189 8.23 -5.28 -15.51
N ARG A 190 8.74 -5.78 -14.38
CA ARG A 190 10.02 -5.36 -13.82
C ARG A 190 11.15 -5.51 -14.85
N THR A 191 11.97 -4.48 -15.00
CA THR A 191 13.06 -4.45 -15.98
C THR A 191 14.32 -3.80 -15.42
N LEU A 192 15.49 -4.24 -15.88
CA LEU A 192 16.77 -3.61 -15.56
C LEU A 192 16.87 -2.18 -16.13
N LEU A 193 16.05 -1.84 -17.12
CA LEU A 193 15.96 -0.50 -17.70
C LEU A 193 15.12 0.48 -16.86
N ALA A 194 14.54 0.03 -15.73
CA ALA A 194 13.65 0.86 -14.92
C ALA A 194 14.26 2.21 -14.51
N PRO A 195 15.52 2.30 -14.03
CA PRO A 195 16.13 3.60 -13.68
C PRO A 195 16.08 4.59 -14.84
N PHE A 196 16.42 4.13 -16.05
CA PHE A 196 16.44 4.95 -17.26
C PHE A 196 15.03 5.34 -17.71
N CYS A 197 14.08 4.39 -17.72
CA CYS A 197 12.69 4.68 -18.08
C CYS A 197 12.05 5.70 -17.14
N ILE A 198 12.29 5.59 -15.82
CA ILE A 198 11.77 6.50 -14.81
C ILE A 198 12.30 7.93 -15.03
N GLY A 199 13.61 8.07 -15.25
CA GLY A 199 14.19 9.38 -15.52
C GLY A 199 13.76 9.97 -16.87
N LEU A 200 13.63 9.15 -17.92
CA LEU A 200 13.08 9.61 -19.19
C LEU A 200 11.61 10.05 -19.09
N THR A 201 10.80 9.42 -18.23
CA THR A 201 9.46 9.92 -17.93
C THR A 201 9.50 11.34 -17.37
N VAL A 202 10.38 11.61 -16.40
CA VAL A 202 10.56 12.98 -15.88
C VAL A 202 10.99 13.97 -16.96
N ALA A 203 11.92 13.58 -17.84
CA ALA A 203 12.31 14.44 -18.95
C ALA A 203 11.13 14.72 -19.90
N ALA A 204 10.36 13.70 -20.25
CA ALA A 204 9.19 13.84 -21.11
C ALA A 204 8.12 14.76 -20.49
N ASP A 205 7.86 14.60 -19.20
CA ASP A 205 6.90 15.42 -18.46
C ASP A 205 7.34 16.89 -18.37
N ILE A 206 8.64 17.17 -18.17
CA ILE A 206 9.15 18.54 -18.19
C ILE A 206 9.00 19.17 -19.57
N LEU A 207 9.25 18.42 -20.65
CA LEU A 207 9.02 18.91 -22.01
C LEU A 207 7.54 19.16 -22.30
N ALA A 208 6.64 18.36 -21.75
CA ALA A 208 5.20 18.46 -21.99
C ALA A 208 4.50 19.52 -21.13
N GLY A 209 4.78 19.56 -19.82
CA GLY A 209 4.05 20.36 -18.83
C GLY A 209 4.88 21.45 -18.14
N GLY A 210 6.16 21.60 -18.49
CA GLY A 210 7.05 22.58 -17.88
C GLY A 210 6.52 24.02 -17.96
N ALA A 211 5.88 24.40 -19.08
CA ALA A 211 5.28 25.72 -19.25
C ALA A 211 3.96 25.93 -18.48
N VAL A 212 3.34 24.88 -17.95
CA VAL A 212 2.04 24.94 -17.26
C VAL A 212 2.23 25.06 -15.75
N SER A 213 3.00 24.15 -15.15
CA SER A 213 3.24 24.11 -13.70
C SER A 213 4.72 24.14 -13.33
N GLY A 214 5.62 23.98 -14.30
CA GLY A 214 7.04 23.67 -14.10
C GLY A 214 7.36 22.17 -14.07
N ALA A 215 6.34 21.30 -14.12
CA ALA A 215 6.48 19.84 -14.11
C ALA A 215 7.31 19.32 -12.92
N CYS A 216 6.83 19.59 -11.71
CA CYS A 216 7.54 19.26 -10.49
C CYS A 216 7.52 17.76 -10.20
N MET A 217 6.31 17.17 -10.15
CA MET A 217 6.01 15.79 -9.80
C MET A 217 6.50 15.31 -8.42
N ASN A 218 7.24 16.14 -7.69
CA ASN A 218 8.02 15.75 -6.53
C ASN A 218 7.94 16.83 -5.42
N PRO A 219 7.18 16.57 -4.34
CA PRO A 219 7.06 17.52 -3.24
C PRO A 219 8.39 17.91 -2.58
N ALA A 220 9.36 16.99 -2.48
CA ALA A 220 10.68 17.31 -1.93
C ALA A 220 11.46 18.27 -2.86
N ARG A 221 11.31 18.10 -4.17
CA ARG A 221 11.88 19.03 -5.15
C ARG A 221 11.17 20.39 -5.16
N ALA A 222 9.87 20.46 -4.91
CA ALA A 222 9.25 21.76 -4.68
C ALA A 222 9.75 22.41 -3.38
N PHE A 223 9.82 21.63 -2.31
CA PHE A 223 10.07 22.11 -0.94
C PHE A 223 11.48 22.68 -0.75
N GLY A 224 12.51 21.96 -1.18
CA GLY A 224 13.92 22.36 -1.00
C GLY A 224 14.22 23.80 -1.45
N PRO A 225 14.08 24.13 -2.74
CA PRO A 225 14.32 25.47 -3.24
C PRO A 225 13.31 26.50 -2.71
N ALA A 226 12.05 26.15 -2.49
CA ALA A 226 11.06 27.04 -1.88
C ALA A 226 11.51 27.52 -0.48
N ALA A 227 12.00 26.60 0.35
CA ALA A 227 12.50 26.93 1.68
C ALA A 227 13.80 27.75 1.63
N VAL A 228 14.76 27.36 0.79
CA VAL A 228 16.07 28.03 0.70
C VAL A 228 15.99 29.43 0.07
N ALA A 229 15.07 29.62 -0.89
CA ALA A 229 14.80 30.89 -1.55
C ALA A 229 13.70 31.72 -0.86
N SER A 230 13.03 31.16 0.16
CA SER A 230 11.84 31.76 0.81
C SER A 230 10.71 32.09 -0.17
N TYR A 231 10.48 31.23 -1.16
CA TYR A 231 9.45 31.39 -2.19
C TYR A 231 8.34 30.34 -2.04
N TRP A 232 7.16 30.76 -1.56
CA TRP A 232 6.07 29.85 -1.19
C TRP A 232 4.77 30.05 -1.98
N LYS A 233 4.79 30.92 -3.00
CA LYS A 233 3.60 31.26 -3.77
C LYS A 233 3.03 30.00 -4.45
N TYR A 234 1.77 29.71 -4.16
CA TYR A 234 1.04 28.51 -4.64
C TYR A 234 1.74 27.16 -4.40
N HIS A 235 2.63 27.08 -3.41
CA HIS A 235 3.44 25.89 -3.15
C HIS A 235 2.63 24.62 -2.90
N TRP A 236 1.43 24.74 -2.34
CA TRP A 236 0.53 23.63 -2.04
C TRP A 236 0.15 22.79 -3.29
N ILE A 237 0.18 23.38 -4.49
CA ILE A 237 -0.08 22.69 -5.76
C ILE A 237 0.86 21.49 -5.92
N TYR A 238 2.13 21.67 -5.55
CA TYR A 238 3.18 20.66 -5.65
C TYR A 238 3.15 19.61 -4.55
N TRP A 239 2.15 19.66 -3.67
CA TRP A 239 1.80 18.58 -2.76
C TRP A 239 0.51 17.90 -3.22
N VAL A 240 -0.54 18.67 -3.48
CA VAL A 240 -1.86 18.13 -3.84
C VAL A 240 -1.83 17.42 -5.19
N GLY A 241 -1.27 18.05 -6.22
CA GLY A 241 -1.18 17.45 -7.56
C GLY A 241 -0.42 16.13 -7.53
N PRO A 242 0.84 16.09 -7.04
CA PRO A 242 1.61 14.86 -7.00
C PRO A 242 0.99 13.75 -6.14
N MET A 243 0.40 14.08 -4.99
CA MET A 243 -0.27 13.08 -4.15
C MET A 243 -1.51 12.50 -4.84
N ALA A 244 -2.29 13.32 -5.53
CA ALA A 244 -3.44 12.85 -6.31
C ALA A 244 -2.99 11.91 -7.44
N GLY A 245 -1.91 12.25 -8.16
CA GLY A 245 -1.34 11.41 -9.21
C GLY A 245 -0.87 10.05 -8.67
N ALA A 246 -0.18 10.05 -7.54
CA ALA A 246 0.29 8.83 -6.86
C ALA A 246 -0.87 7.91 -6.44
N LEU A 247 -1.97 8.48 -5.93
CA LEU A 247 -3.20 7.76 -5.56
C LEU A 247 -3.89 7.15 -6.78
N LEU A 248 -3.98 7.90 -7.89
CA LEU A 248 -4.55 7.40 -9.15
C LEU A 248 -3.76 6.22 -9.69
N THR A 249 -2.42 6.29 -9.72
CA THR A 249 -1.57 5.16 -10.10
C THR A 249 -1.84 3.93 -9.25
N ALA A 250 -1.81 4.09 -7.91
CA ALA A 250 -2.02 2.97 -7.00
C ALA A 250 -3.40 2.31 -7.22
N THR A 251 -4.42 3.12 -7.46
CA THR A 251 -5.77 2.66 -7.80
C THR A 251 -5.76 1.86 -9.10
N LEU A 252 -5.24 2.43 -10.20
CA LEU A 252 -5.20 1.75 -11.50
C LEU A 252 -4.44 0.41 -11.45
N ILE A 253 -3.33 0.36 -10.71
CA ILE A 253 -2.54 -0.86 -10.55
C ILE A 253 -3.30 -1.90 -9.72
N ARG A 254 -3.84 -1.53 -8.54
CA ARG A 254 -4.54 -2.51 -7.69
C ARG A 254 -5.82 -3.06 -8.32
N LEU A 255 -6.51 -2.27 -9.14
CA LEU A 255 -7.77 -2.70 -9.75
C LEU A 255 -7.56 -3.42 -11.10
N MET A 256 -6.62 -2.96 -11.94
CA MET A 256 -6.54 -3.39 -13.34
C MET A 256 -5.15 -3.91 -13.76
N LEU A 257 -4.08 -3.16 -13.46
CA LEU A 257 -2.80 -3.33 -14.16
C LEU A 257 -1.73 -4.13 -13.41
N GLY A 258 -1.89 -4.33 -12.09
CA GLY A 258 -0.95 -5.07 -11.26
C GLY A 258 -0.93 -6.57 -11.58
N ASP A 259 0.15 -7.25 -11.22
CA ASP A 259 0.26 -8.71 -11.25
C ASP A 259 -0.65 -9.41 -10.21
N GLU A 260 -0.64 -10.75 -10.16
CA GLU A 260 -1.46 -11.54 -9.22
C GLU A 260 -1.16 -11.28 -7.73
N LYS A 261 0.01 -10.71 -7.42
CA LYS A 261 0.39 -10.37 -6.04
C LYS A 261 -0.16 -9.00 -5.64
N ILE A 262 -0.15 -8.04 -6.55
CA ILE A 262 -0.54 -6.65 -6.31
C ILE A 262 -2.04 -6.41 -6.58
N ARG A 263 -2.63 -7.14 -7.52
CA ARG A 263 -4.03 -6.95 -7.94
C ARG A 263 -5.01 -7.51 -6.91
N VAL A 264 -5.96 -6.68 -6.47
CA VAL A 264 -6.93 -7.04 -5.41
C VAL A 264 -8.26 -7.53 -5.98
N ILE A 265 -8.85 -6.78 -6.92
CA ILE A 265 -10.23 -7.06 -7.40
C ILE A 265 -10.35 -8.40 -8.11
N LEU A 266 -9.49 -8.66 -9.10
CA LEU A 266 -9.57 -9.89 -9.88
C LEU A 266 -9.17 -11.11 -9.05
N LYS A 267 -8.25 -10.96 -8.10
CA LYS A 267 -7.90 -12.03 -7.17
C LYS A 267 -9.12 -12.49 -6.37
N LEU A 268 -9.94 -11.56 -5.89
CA LEU A 268 -11.19 -11.90 -5.20
C LEU A 268 -12.20 -12.64 -6.10
N LEU A 269 -12.23 -12.31 -7.41
CA LEU A 269 -13.14 -12.92 -8.38
C LEU A 269 -12.64 -14.25 -8.96
N THR A 270 -11.33 -14.49 -8.98
CA THR A 270 -10.71 -15.68 -9.60
C THR A 270 -10.13 -16.68 -8.60
N ASP A 271 -10.10 -16.36 -7.31
CA ASP A 271 -9.59 -17.28 -6.28
C ASP A 271 -10.61 -18.39 -6.01
N ILE A 272 -10.46 -19.49 -6.75
CA ILE A 272 -11.25 -20.73 -6.59
C ILE A 272 -11.22 -21.20 -5.13
N SER A 273 -10.14 -20.97 -4.38
CA SER A 273 -10.06 -21.39 -2.97
C SER A 273 -10.98 -20.57 -2.05
N ILE A 274 -11.26 -19.30 -2.40
CA ILE A 274 -12.24 -18.48 -1.69
C ILE A 274 -13.66 -18.99 -2.01
N LEU A 275 -13.92 -19.32 -3.28
CA LEU A 275 -15.19 -19.91 -3.70
C LEU A 275 -15.43 -21.27 -3.02
N GLU A 276 -14.43 -22.14 -2.98
CA GLU A 276 -14.47 -23.44 -2.27
C GLU A 276 -14.68 -23.25 -0.76
N LYS A 277 -14.00 -22.28 -0.13
CA LYS A 277 -14.23 -21.97 1.30
C LYS A 277 -15.62 -21.42 1.57
N MET A 278 -16.15 -20.62 0.66
CA MET A 278 -17.53 -20.11 0.76
C MET A 278 -18.53 -21.25 0.57
N GLU A 279 -18.33 -22.13 -0.41
CA GLU A 279 -19.16 -23.31 -0.65
C GLU A 279 -19.14 -24.25 0.56
N ALA A 280 -17.97 -24.58 1.10
CA ALA A 280 -17.82 -25.40 2.29
C ALA A 280 -18.49 -24.76 3.53
N ALA A 281 -18.39 -23.44 3.69
CA ALA A 281 -19.05 -22.72 4.78
C ALA A 281 -20.59 -22.70 4.62
N ILE A 282 -21.09 -22.67 3.38
CA ILE A 282 -22.53 -22.77 3.09
C ILE A 282 -23.03 -24.20 3.35
N GLU A 283 -22.28 -25.23 2.95
CA GLU A 283 -22.64 -26.64 3.14
C GLU A 283 -22.65 -27.03 4.63
N ASP A 284 -21.63 -26.60 5.40
CA ASP A 284 -21.55 -26.84 6.85
C ASP A 284 -22.73 -26.18 7.60
N LYS A 285 -23.01 -24.90 7.29
CA LYS A 285 -24.17 -24.20 7.85
C LYS A 285 -25.49 -24.79 7.41
N GLY A 286 -25.62 -25.20 6.15
CA GLY A 286 -26.80 -25.89 5.62
C GLY A 286 -27.07 -27.20 6.34
N THR A 287 -26.02 -27.98 6.62
CA THR A 287 -26.09 -29.24 7.38
C THR A 287 -26.53 -29.00 8.82
N MET A 288 -25.98 -27.99 9.49
CA MET A 288 -26.42 -27.61 10.83
C MET A 288 -27.90 -27.20 10.88
N ILE A 289 -28.36 -26.44 9.89
CA ILE A 289 -29.78 -26.03 9.77
C ILE A 289 -30.67 -27.27 9.57
N LEU A 290 -30.30 -28.18 8.67
CA LEU A 290 -31.03 -29.42 8.42
C LEU A 290 -31.11 -30.30 9.67
N GLN A 291 -30.00 -30.48 10.40
CA GLN A 291 -29.98 -31.23 11.65
C GLN A 291 -30.84 -30.58 12.75
N PHE A 292 -30.85 -29.24 12.81
CA PHE A 292 -31.71 -28.51 13.74
C PHE A 292 -33.19 -28.80 13.46
N PHE A 293 -33.63 -28.75 12.20
CA PHE A 293 -35.03 -29.03 11.84
C PHE A 293 -35.39 -30.52 11.90
N GLN A 294 -34.46 -31.44 11.64
CA GLN A 294 -34.67 -32.88 11.82
C GLN A 294 -34.97 -33.26 13.27
N LYS A 295 -34.48 -32.48 14.25
CA LYS A 295 -34.78 -32.65 15.67
C LYS A 295 -36.19 -32.20 16.07
N LYS A 296 -36.99 -31.69 15.12
CA LYS A 296 -38.35 -31.15 15.36
C LYS A 296 -38.37 -30.15 16.51
N PRO A 297 -37.62 -29.05 16.39
CA PRO A 297 -37.46 -28.07 17.46
C PRO A 297 -38.81 -27.41 17.74
N THR A 298 -39.01 -27.05 19.00
CA THR A 298 -40.19 -26.32 19.46
C THR A 298 -40.12 -24.86 18.99
N ASN A 299 -41.30 -24.21 18.89
CA ASN A 299 -41.39 -22.79 18.52
C ASN A 299 -40.56 -21.87 19.42
N GLU A 300 -40.35 -22.25 20.68
CA GLU A 300 -39.55 -21.49 21.65
C GLU A 300 -38.05 -21.60 21.35
N GLU A 301 -37.56 -22.79 20.95
CA GLU A 301 -36.17 -23.00 20.54
C GLU A 301 -35.83 -22.23 19.26
N VAL A 302 -36.77 -22.20 18.30
CA VAL A 302 -36.64 -21.38 17.08
C VAL A 302 -36.56 -19.89 17.42
N LYS A 303 -37.45 -19.40 18.30
CA LYS A 303 -37.44 -18.00 18.76
C LYS A 303 -36.16 -17.63 19.50
N GLN A 304 -35.63 -18.52 20.33
CA GLN A 304 -34.36 -18.28 21.04
C GLN A 304 -33.19 -18.15 20.06
N VAL A 305 -33.14 -19.00 19.03
CA VAL A 305 -32.12 -18.90 17.98
C VAL A 305 -32.26 -17.57 17.25
N LEU A 306 -33.47 -17.18 16.84
CA LEU A 306 -33.73 -15.91 16.14
C LEU A 306 -33.44 -14.67 17.01
N SER A 307 -33.74 -14.71 18.32
CA SER A 307 -33.48 -13.60 19.24
C SER A 307 -31.99 -13.32 19.47
N LYS A 308 -31.13 -14.32 19.22
CA LYS A 308 -29.67 -14.14 19.28
C LYS A 308 -29.11 -13.40 18.06
N PHE A 309 -29.88 -13.29 16.99
CA PHE A 309 -29.48 -12.58 15.77
C PHE A 309 -29.93 -11.12 15.72
N ASP A 310 -30.85 -10.70 16.60
CA ASP A 310 -31.47 -9.37 16.51
C ASP A 310 -30.81 -8.30 17.39
N ALA A 311 -29.54 -8.47 17.71
CA ALA A 311 -28.78 -7.44 18.40
C ALA A 311 -27.34 -7.41 17.89
N THR A 312 -27.01 -6.32 17.18
CA THR A 312 -25.68 -5.65 17.12
C THR A 312 -24.78 -5.70 15.88
N GLU A 313 -25.06 -6.38 14.75
CA GLU A 313 -24.24 -6.13 13.54
C GLU A 313 -25.01 -6.11 12.21
N SER A 314 -24.86 -4.99 11.51
CA SER A 314 -25.36 -4.67 10.18
C SER A 314 -24.67 -5.46 9.06
N THR A 315 -24.58 -6.78 9.21
CA THR A 315 -24.24 -7.67 8.09
C THR A 315 -25.52 -8.32 7.60
N LEU A 316 -25.87 -7.96 6.36
CA LEU A 316 -27.03 -8.36 5.57
C LEU A 316 -27.05 -9.87 5.23
N LEU A 317 -26.71 -10.76 6.16
CA LEU A 317 -26.53 -12.20 5.92
C LEU A 317 -27.53 -13.08 6.68
N GLY A 318 -28.00 -12.68 7.87
CA GLY A 318 -28.93 -13.48 8.68
C GLY A 318 -30.33 -13.64 8.08
N PRO A 319 -31.03 -12.55 7.70
CA PRO A 319 -32.33 -12.62 7.02
C PRO A 319 -32.23 -13.32 5.66
N CYS A 320 -31.08 -13.20 4.99
CA CYS A 320 -30.81 -13.82 3.70
C CYS A 320 -30.72 -15.34 3.79
N VAL A 321 -30.22 -15.93 4.88
CA VAL A 321 -30.15 -17.40 5.06
C VAL A 321 -31.54 -18.00 5.23
N ILE A 322 -32.44 -17.34 5.96
CA ILE A 322 -33.83 -17.78 6.10
C ILE A 322 -34.59 -17.61 4.78
N LEU A 323 -34.39 -16.47 4.08
CA LEU A 323 -34.95 -16.23 2.75
C LEU A 323 -34.38 -17.18 1.67
N LEU A 324 -33.12 -17.61 1.78
CA LEU A 324 -32.50 -18.60 0.88
C LEU A 324 -33.01 -20.01 1.16
N VAL A 325 -33.27 -20.36 2.42
CA VAL A 325 -33.99 -21.58 2.79
C VAL A 325 -35.42 -21.53 2.22
N MET A 326 -36.10 -20.38 2.27
CA MET A 326 -37.40 -20.16 1.62
C MET A 326 -37.36 -20.15 0.08
N ALA A 327 -36.23 -19.84 -0.55
CA ALA A 327 -36.07 -19.84 -2.01
C ALA A 327 -35.67 -21.21 -2.57
N HIS A 328 -35.00 -22.04 -1.76
CA HIS A 328 -34.62 -23.42 -2.12
C HIS A 328 -35.83 -24.37 -2.10
N PHE A 329 -36.84 -24.09 -1.26
CA PHE A 329 -38.14 -24.76 -1.26
C PHE A 329 -39.16 -23.86 -1.98
N LYS A 330 -39.52 -24.18 -3.23
CA LYS A 330 -40.38 -23.37 -4.12
C LYS A 330 -41.81 -23.14 -3.58
N GLU A 331 -42.02 -22.30 -2.58
CA GLU A 331 -43.35 -22.07 -2.00
C GLU A 331 -43.68 -20.58 -1.81
N LYS A 332 -44.94 -20.22 -2.09
CA LYS A 332 -45.44 -18.83 -2.00
C LYS A 332 -45.95 -18.53 -0.59
N VAL A 333 -45.86 -17.26 -0.23
CA VAL A 333 -46.13 -16.66 1.10
C VAL A 333 -47.55 -16.94 1.65
N ASP A 334 -48.50 -17.35 0.82
CA ASP A 334 -49.92 -17.42 1.17
C ASP A 334 -50.36 -18.71 1.91
N ALA A 335 -49.47 -19.70 2.11
CA ALA A 335 -49.78 -21.03 2.66
C ALA A 335 -49.61 -21.17 4.19
N LEU A 336 -49.26 -20.11 4.91
CA LEU A 336 -48.93 -20.18 6.34
C LEU A 336 -50.13 -19.80 7.23
N ILE A 337 -50.93 -20.78 7.68
CA ILE A 337 -52.02 -20.53 8.63
C ILE A 337 -51.51 -20.69 10.07
N ILE A 338 -51.25 -19.56 10.74
CA ILE A 338 -50.97 -19.51 12.17
C ILE A 338 -52.28 -19.14 12.88
N GLN A 339 -53.03 -20.14 13.34
CA GLN A 339 -54.19 -19.91 14.21
C GLN A 339 -53.92 -20.41 15.62
N VAL A 340 -53.88 -19.44 16.54
CA VAL A 340 -53.61 -19.60 17.97
C VAL A 340 -54.96 -19.62 18.68
N ASP A 341 -55.58 -20.78 18.82
CA ASP A 341 -56.62 -20.96 19.83
C ASP A 341 -56.65 -22.40 20.35
N ALA A 342 -56.55 -22.53 21.67
CA ALA A 342 -56.29 -23.77 22.39
C ALA A 342 -57.55 -24.60 22.65
N THR A 343 -58.71 -24.15 22.16
CA THR A 343 -60.01 -24.81 22.39
C THR A 343 -60.65 -25.39 21.14
N ALA A 344 -59.98 -25.37 19.97
CA ALA A 344 -60.49 -25.99 18.75
C ALA A 344 -60.57 -27.52 18.91
N THR A 345 -61.72 -28.11 18.59
CA THR A 345 -61.98 -29.56 18.70
C THR A 345 -61.84 -30.24 17.32
N PRO A 346 -61.60 -31.57 17.24
CA PRO A 346 -61.38 -32.27 15.97
C PRO A 346 -62.51 -32.14 14.91
N ALA A 347 -63.76 -31.91 15.33
CA ALA A 347 -64.90 -31.67 14.43
C ALA A 347 -64.87 -30.28 13.77
N ASP A 348 -64.16 -29.31 14.37
CA ASP A 348 -63.92 -27.98 13.79
C ASP A 348 -62.89 -28.04 12.64
N VAL A 349 -62.06 -29.09 12.61
CA VAL A 349 -61.10 -29.42 11.54
C VAL A 349 -61.75 -30.29 10.46
N GLU A 350 -62.72 -31.14 10.80
CA GLU A 350 -63.45 -31.96 9.81
C GLU A 350 -64.52 -31.17 9.03
N GLY A 351 -65.05 -30.07 9.57
CA GLY A 351 -65.79 -29.06 8.80
C GLY A 351 -64.91 -28.23 7.84
N SER A 352 -63.59 -28.33 7.99
CA SER A 352 -62.57 -27.69 7.16
C SER A 352 -61.54 -28.72 6.66
N MET A 353 -61.99 -29.68 5.84
CA MET A 353 -61.19 -30.60 4.99
C MET A 353 -59.89 -31.19 5.60
N SER A 354 -60.03 -32.39 6.19
CA SER A 354 -59.08 -33.53 6.29
C SER A 354 -57.57 -33.27 6.51
N LEU A 355 -57.02 -33.67 7.68
CA LEU A 355 -55.57 -33.70 7.96
C LEU A 355 -55.08 -35.01 8.64
N PRO A 356 -53.85 -35.52 8.35
CA PRO A 356 -53.48 -36.93 8.60
C PRO A 356 -52.36 -37.22 9.63
N ASP A 357 -52.16 -38.51 9.90
CA ASP A 357 -51.56 -39.15 11.09
C ASP A 357 -50.03 -39.05 11.33
N SER A 358 -49.32 -38.07 10.76
CA SER A 358 -47.87 -37.85 11.07
C SER A 358 -47.55 -36.36 10.95
N PRO A 359 -46.49 -35.82 11.60
CA PRO A 359 -46.27 -34.38 11.67
C PRO A 359 -46.15 -33.80 10.27
N ARG A 360 -47.24 -33.19 9.84
CA ARG A 360 -47.29 -32.25 8.76
C ARG A 360 -47.00 -30.90 9.41
N LEU A 361 -45.85 -30.33 9.08
CA LEU A 361 -45.97 -28.97 8.60
C LEU A 361 -46.95 -29.11 7.43
N ILE A 362 -48.12 -28.47 7.43
CA ILE A 362 -48.88 -28.39 6.17
C ILE A 362 -48.18 -27.33 5.34
N VAL A 363 -47.00 -27.76 4.93
CA VAL A 363 -46.42 -27.63 3.62
C VAL A 363 -47.54 -27.94 2.65
N GLN A 364 -47.90 -26.93 1.87
CA GLN A 364 -47.29 -27.01 0.55
C GLN A 364 -45.85 -26.51 0.63
#